data_AF-A0A534L5K7-F1
#
_entry.id   AF-A0A534L5K7-F1
#
_cell.length_a   1.000
_cell.length_b   1.000
_cell.length_c   1.000
_cell.angle_alpha   90.00
_cell.angle_beta   90.00
_cell.angle_gamma   90.00
#
_symmetry.space_group_name_H-M   'P 1'
#
loop_
_entity.id
_entity.type
_entity.pdbx_description
1 polymer ?
#
loop_
_entity_poly.entity_id
_entity_poly.type
_entity_poly.pdbx_seq_one_letter_code
_entity_poly.pdbx_strand_id
1 'polypeptide(L)'
;MPRSLRRDDRGVSTLWSFVGVVILIAAILGVYYGYVVPKFAPPPFRAQSGDSVQVDYVGTFAENGLVFDTSILSIAQDNASYPKAFMFAWHSSYAPLPVTIGRGGVVPGFDTGIQGLAIGDSKTIVVPPALGYGPADPTKIFVKPLVESVPVRLTMDLSTFVAKYQAAAVSGTNVTDPFWGWTATVSVAGSIVTVTNSPIPGQLVRPYGGWDAQVVSIDDAANGGQGVISVHHLLTPAMVDRVGQKDAGGTVVFVVTAVDPVAGTYTLNYNTPTKGRTLVFQVTMRSITRTT
;
A
#
# COMPACT_ATOMS: atom_id res chain seq x y z
N MET A 1 -23.58 105.28 -37.35
CA MET A 1 -22.56 104.22 -37.54
C MET A 1 -22.84 103.09 -36.55
N PRO A 2 -23.28 101.90 -36.98
CA PRO A 2 -23.39 100.75 -36.08
C PRO A 2 -22.06 99.99 -36.01
N ARG A 3 -21.55 99.71 -34.80
CA ARG A 3 -20.38 98.84 -34.58
C ARG A 3 -20.77 97.38 -34.79
N SER A 4 -19.96 96.63 -35.54
CA SER A 4 -20.13 95.19 -35.72
C SER A 4 -19.79 94.42 -34.44
N LEU A 5 -20.67 93.50 -34.05
CA LEU A 5 -20.41 92.53 -32.99
C LEU A 5 -19.43 91.48 -33.51
N ARG A 6 -18.26 91.40 -32.89
CA ARG A 6 -17.20 90.44 -33.21
C ARG A 6 -17.58 89.10 -32.57
N ARG A 7 -17.69 88.04 -33.37
CA ARG A 7 -17.93 86.67 -32.91
C ARG A 7 -16.75 86.23 -32.04
N ASP A 8 -17.01 85.87 -30.79
CA ASP A 8 -15.98 85.40 -29.86
C ASP A 8 -15.82 83.87 -30.00
N ASP A 9 -14.89 83.46 -30.86
CA ASP A 9 -14.62 82.05 -31.17
C ASP A 9 -13.81 81.33 -30.06
N ARG A 10 -13.50 82.02 -28.95
CA ARG A 10 -12.66 81.49 -27.85
C ARG A 10 -13.33 80.44 -26.96
N GLY A 11 -14.67 80.38 -26.92
CA GLY A 11 -15.41 79.36 -26.17
C GLY A 11 -15.41 77.98 -26.83
N VAL A 12 -15.22 77.92 -28.15
CA VAL A 12 -15.23 76.68 -28.92
C VAL A 12 -13.88 75.95 -28.77
N SER A 13 -12.76 76.68 -28.70
CA SER A 13 -11.43 76.07 -28.55
C SER A 13 -11.24 75.37 -27.19
N THR A 14 -11.81 75.90 -26.12
CA THR A 14 -11.74 75.30 -24.77
C THR A 14 -12.54 74.01 -24.67
N LEU A 15 -13.68 73.90 -25.36
CA LEU A 15 -14.46 72.67 -25.44
C LEU A 15 -13.72 71.57 -26.22
N TRP A 16 -13.12 71.90 -27.36
CA TRP A 16 -12.34 70.95 -28.16
C TRP A 16 -11.09 70.47 -27.45
N SER A 17 -10.42 71.33 -26.67
CA SER A 17 -9.31 70.91 -25.80
C SER A 17 -9.76 69.95 -24.71
N PHE A 18 -10.92 70.18 -24.09
CA PHE A 18 -11.47 69.26 -23.07
C PHE A 18 -11.82 67.90 -23.65
N VAL A 19 -12.47 67.88 -24.83
CA VAL A 19 -12.77 66.64 -25.57
C VAL A 19 -11.49 65.90 -25.94
N GLY A 20 -10.46 66.61 -26.42
CA GLY A 20 -9.16 66.02 -26.73
C GLY A 20 -8.47 65.39 -25.51
N VAL A 21 -8.55 66.04 -24.34
CA VAL A 21 -8.02 65.49 -23.07
C VAL A 21 -8.79 64.26 -22.62
N VAL A 22 -10.12 64.25 -22.74
CA VAL A 22 -10.95 63.08 -22.39
C VAL A 22 -10.64 61.89 -23.31
N ILE A 23 -10.46 62.12 -24.61
CA ILE A 23 -10.06 61.07 -25.56
C ILE A 23 -8.66 60.55 -25.23
N LEU A 24 -7.73 61.43 -24.88
CA LEU A 24 -6.38 61.05 -24.47
C LEU A 24 -6.39 60.20 -23.20
N ILE A 25 -7.18 60.59 -22.19
CA ILE A 25 -7.35 59.82 -20.95
C ILE A 25 -7.97 58.46 -21.26
N ALA A 26 -9.00 58.39 -22.10
CA ALA A 26 -9.63 57.13 -22.50
C ALA A 26 -8.65 56.21 -23.26
N ALA A 27 -7.81 56.77 -24.14
CA ALA A 27 -6.78 56.03 -24.85
C ALA A 27 -5.69 55.51 -23.88
N ILE A 28 -5.23 56.33 -22.93
CA ILE A 28 -4.28 55.93 -21.89
C ILE A 28 -4.87 54.83 -21.01
N LEU A 29 -6.13 54.95 -20.61
CA LEU A 29 -6.83 53.91 -19.85
C LEU A 29 -6.99 52.63 -20.67
N GLY A 30 -7.31 52.72 -21.96
CA GLY A 30 -7.37 51.56 -22.85
C GLY A 30 -6.04 50.82 -22.96
N VAL A 31 -4.93 51.56 -23.08
CA VAL A 31 -3.57 50.99 -23.07
C VAL A 31 -3.23 50.41 -21.70
N TYR A 32 -3.57 51.11 -20.61
CA TYR A 32 -3.33 50.66 -19.24
C TYR A 32 -4.08 49.35 -18.94
N TYR A 33 -5.38 49.26 -19.23
CA TYR A 33 -6.16 48.03 -19.04
C TYR A 33 -5.82 46.93 -20.05
N GLY A 34 -5.35 47.29 -21.26
CA GLY A 34 -4.97 46.33 -22.30
C GLY A 34 -3.60 45.69 -22.11
N TYR A 35 -2.62 46.44 -21.60
CA TYR A 35 -1.21 46.03 -21.51
C TYR A 35 -0.64 45.95 -20.09
N VAL A 36 -1.13 46.79 -19.17
CA VAL A 36 -0.55 46.89 -17.82
C VAL A 36 -1.30 46.01 -16.82
N VAL A 37 -2.62 45.85 -16.97
CA VAL A 37 -3.39 44.95 -16.11
C VAL A 37 -3.11 43.50 -16.52
N PRO A 38 -2.48 42.68 -15.65
CA PRO A 38 -2.28 41.28 -15.95
C PRO A 38 -3.64 40.60 -16.07
N LYS A 39 -3.91 39.99 -17.22
CA LYS A 39 -5.07 39.12 -17.40
C LYS A 39 -4.87 37.91 -16.50
N PHE A 40 -5.57 37.87 -15.37
CA PHE A 40 -5.59 36.68 -14.54
C PHE A 40 -6.12 35.53 -15.39
N ALA A 41 -5.36 34.43 -15.45
CA ALA A 41 -5.84 33.23 -16.09
C ALA A 41 -7.18 32.83 -15.44
N PRO A 42 -8.16 32.35 -16.22
CA PRO A 42 -9.38 31.80 -15.63
C PRO A 42 -9.00 30.73 -14.58
N PRO A 43 -9.80 30.59 -13.51
CA PRO A 43 -9.54 29.59 -12.47
C PRO A 43 -9.32 28.23 -13.12
N PRO A 44 -8.31 27.46 -12.66
CA PRO A 44 -8.01 26.19 -13.28
C PRO A 44 -9.22 25.26 -13.17
N PHE A 45 -9.42 24.44 -14.19
CA PHE A 45 -10.50 23.46 -14.20
C PHE A 45 -10.29 22.46 -13.06
N ARG A 46 -11.26 22.38 -12.15
CA ARG A 46 -11.19 21.54 -10.94
C ARG A 46 -12.09 20.32 -11.06
N ALA A 47 -11.60 19.21 -10.53
CA ALA A 47 -12.29 17.94 -10.51
C ALA A 47 -13.53 17.98 -9.62
N GLN A 48 -14.66 17.50 -10.14
CA GLN A 48 -15.95 17.43 -9.46
C GLN A 48 -16.57 16.04 -9.64
N SER A 49 -17.60 15.75 -8.85
CA SER A 49 -18.37 14.51 -8.98
C SER A 49 -18.89 14.32 -10.42
N GLY A 50 -18.73 13.11 -10.96
CA GLY A 50 -19.09 12.77 -12.33
C GLY A 50 -17.95 12.90 -13.35
N ASP A 51 -16.87 13.61 -13.03
CA ASP A 51 -15.72 13.73 -13.92
C ASP A 51 -14.97 12.40 -14.06
N SER A 52 -14.46 12.15 -15.27
CA SER A 52 -13.45 11.13 -15.51
C SER A 52 -12.07 11.76 -15.37
N VAL A 53 -11.28 11.29 -14.40
CA VAL A 53 -9.94 11.80 -14.12
C VAL A 53 -8.89 10.71 -14.30
N GLN A 54 -7.66 11.13 -14.54
CA GLN A 54 -6.49 10.27 -14.41
C GLN A 54 -5.60 10.79 -13.28
N VAL A 55 -5.23 9.92 -12.35
CA VAL A 55 -4.42 10.28 -11.18
C VAL A 55 -3.19 9.40 -11.08
N ASP A 56 -2.04 10.01 -10.91
CA ASP A 56 -0.87 9.29 -10.41
C ASP A 56 -0.98 9.17 -8.90
N TYR A 57 -0.58 8.03 -8.35
CA TYR A 57 -0.68 7.78 -6.91
C TYR A 57 0.45 6.91 -6.37
N VAL A 58 0.74 7.11 -5.08
CA VAL A 58 1.55 6.24 -4.24
C VAL A 58 0.75 5.92 -2.98
N GLY A 59 0.46 4.65 -2.76
CA GLY A 59 -0.24 4.16 -1.58
C GLY A 59 0.74 3.61 -0.54
N THR A 60 0.73 4.17 0.67
CA THR A 60 1.54 3.72 1.81
C THR A 60 0.70 3.42 3.04
N PHE A 61 1.21 2.57 3.91
CA PHE A 61 0.66 2.41 5.26
C PHE A 61 1.04 3.57 6.15
N ALA A 62 0.09 4.12 6.89
CA ALA A 62 0.36 5.20 7.83
C ALA A 62 1.31 4.77 8.95
N GLU A 63 1.30 3.49 9.34
CA GLU A 63 2.05 3.01 10.51
C GLU A 63 3.56 2.90 10.26
N ASN A 64 3.99 2.56 9.04
CA ASN A 64 5.40 2.30 8.72
C ASN A 64 5.89 2.92 7.39
N GLY A 65 5.01 3.58 6.63
CA GLY A 65 5.35 4.22 5.37
C GLY A 65 5.68 3.27 4.22
N LEU A 66 5.50 1.95 4.40
CA LEU A 66 5.78 0.98 3.33
C LEU A 66 4.78 1.17 2.19
N VAL A 67 5.31 1.21 0.96
CA VAL A 67 4.49 1.30 -0.25
C VAL A 67 3.84 -0.05 -0.51
N PHE A 68 2.51 -0.07 -0.59
CA PHE A 68 1.76 -1.26 -0.99
C PHE A 68 1.35 -1.24 -2.45
N ASP A 69 1.22 -0.05 -3.06
CA ASP A 69 0.84 0.09 -4.47
C ASP A 69 1.26 1.47 -5.03
N THR A 70 1.47 1.56 -6.34
CA THR A 70 1.81 2.82 -7.03
C THR A 70 1.53 2.74 -8.53
N SER A 71 1.09 3.84 -9.12
CA SER A 71 1.01 3.99 -10.59
C SER A 71 2.33 4.40 -11.24
N ILE A 72 3.36 4.72 -10.45
CA ILE A 72 4.58 5.37 -10.92
C ILE A 72 5.74 4.37 -10.96
N LEU A 73 6.25 4.06 -12.16
CA LEU A 73 7.33 3.07 -12.35
C LEU A 73 8.61 3.43 -11.59
N SER A 74 9.03 4.69 -11.60
CA SER A 74 10.26 5.11 -10.90
C SER A 74 10.17 4.87 -9.39
N ILE A 75 8.99 5.07 -8.80
CA ILE A 75 8.73 4.77 -7.39
C ILE A 75 8.64 3.28 -7.15
N ALA A 76 8.04 2.51 -8.07
CA ALA A 76 8.02 1.06 -7.96
C ALA A 76 9.45 0.48 -7.92
N GLN A 77 10.34 0.97 -8.80
CA GLN A 77 11.73 0.54 -8.93
C GLN A 77 12.63 0.99 -7.77
N ASP A 78 12.37 2.16 -7.18
CA ASP A 78 13.16 2.68 -6.07
C ASP A 78 12.70 2.07 -4.73
N ASN A 79 13.37 1.00 -4.30
CA ASN A 79 13.13 0.41 -2.98
C ASN A 79 13.94 1.07 -1.84
N ALA A 80 14.92 1.92 -2.18
CA ALA A 80 15.76 2.58 -1.18
C ALA A 80 15.01 3.76 -0.54
N SER A 81 14.39 4.61 -1.37
CA SER A 81 13.59 5.74 -0.89
C SER A 81 12.15 5.34 -0.57
N TYR A 82 11.61 4.35 -1.30
CA TYR A 82 10.23 3.89 -1.16
C TYR A 82 10.19 2.40 -0.84
N PRO A 83 10.50 1.99 0.40
CA PRO A 83 10.52 0.58 0.76
C PRO A 83 9.15 -0.07 0.54
N LYS A 84 9.13 -1.23 -0.11
CA LYS A 84 7.90 -1.96 -0.43
C LYS A 84 7.42 -2.84 0.70
N ALA A 85 6.11 -2.89 0.89
CA ALA A 85 5.46 -3.88 1.74
C ALA A 85 5.45 -5.25 1.05
N PHE A 86 5.29 -6.32 1.81
CA PHE A 86 5.22 -7.69 1.32
C PHE A 86 4.12 -7.90 0.27
N MET A 87 2.98 -7.21 0.45
CA MET A 87 1.87 -7.28 -0.49
C MET A 87 2.11 -6.58 -1.82
N PHE A 88 3.15 -5.75 -1.91
CA PHE A 88 3.45 -5.02 -3.13
C PHE A 88 3.52 -6.00 -4.31
N ALA A 89 2.81 -5.65 -5.37
CA ALA A 89 2.73 -6.42 -6.58
C ALA A 89 3.20 -5.54 -7.74
N TRP A 90 4.02 -6.12 -8.62
CA TRP A 90 4.48 -5.43 -9.81
C TRP A 90 3.39 -5.43 -10.86
N HIS A 91 3.11 -4.25 -11.41
CA HIS A 91 2.22 -4.12 -12.56
C HIS A 91 2.97 -4.45 -13.86
N SER A 92 2.26 -5.05 -14.83
CA SER A 92 2.79 -5.26 -16.19
C SER A 92 3.00 -3.94 -16.94
N SER A 93 2.24 -2.90 -16.58
CA SER A 93 2.37 -1.55 -17.10
C SER A 93 2.04 -0.52 -16.02
N TYR A 94 2.75 0.60 -16.03
CA TYR A 94 2.55 1.72 -15.10
C TYR A 94 1.93 2.89 -15.86
N ALA A 95 0.72 3.28 -15.47
CA ALA A 95 -0.01 4.39 -16.06
C ALA A 95 -0.90 5.05 -14.98
N PRO A 96 -1.25 6.33 -15.14
CA PRO A 96 -2.20 7.01 -14.25
C PRO A 96 -3.50 6.23 -14.12
N LEU A 97 -4.04 6.17 -12.90
CA LEU A 97 -5.27 5.46 -12.58
C LEU A 97 -6.48 6.23 -13.12
N PRO A 98 -7.29 5.66 -14.04
CA PRO A 98 -8.56 6.24 -14.43
C PRO A 98 -9.58 6.09 -13.31
N VAL A 99 -10.19 7.20 -12.88
CA VAL A 99 -11.23 7.23 -11.85
C VAL A 99 -12.40 8.07 -12.33
N THR A 100 -13.63 7.58 -12.17
CA THR A 100 -14.82 8.43 -12.31
C THR A 100 -15.31 8.83 -10.92
N ILE A 101 -15.21 10.12 -10.62
CA ILE A 101 -15.46 10.64 -9.28
C ILE A 101 -16.93 10.42 -8.89
N GLY A 102 -17.16 9.88 -7.70
CA GLY A 102 -18.50 9.62 -7.16
C GLY A 102 -19.18 8.36 -7.70
N ARG A 103 -18.47 7.50 -8.45
CA ARG A 103 -19.01 6.23 -8.97
C ARG A 103 -18.55 4.96 -8.23
N GLY A 104 -17.74 5.10 -7.18
CA GLY A 104 -17.32 3.98 -6.34
C GLY A 104 -16.24 3.06 -6.96
N GLY A 105 -15.42 3.57 -7.89
CA GLY A 105 -14.32 2.81 -8.50
C GLY A 105 -13.06 2.70 -7.61
N VAL A 106 -12.99 3.50 -6.54
CA VAL A 106 -11.89 3.55 -5.57
C VAL A 106 -12.46 3.66 -4.16
N VAL A 107 -11.62 3.51 -3.14
CA VAL A 107 -12.08 3.63 -1.73
C VAL A 107 -12.66 5.03 -1.46
N PRO A 108 -13.72 5.15 -0.63
CA PRO A 108 -14.43 6.42 -0.41
C PRO A 108 -13.53 7.61 -0.01
N GLY A 109 -12.52 7.37 0.82
CA GLY A 109 -11.59 8.41 1.26
C GLY A 109 -10.70 8.92 0.12
N PHE A 110 -10.32 8.04 -0.82
CA PHE A 110 -9.58 8.42 -2.02
C PHE A 110 -10.46 9.24 -2.96
N ASP A 111 -11.67 8.76 -3.24
CA ASP A 111 -12.64 9.44 -4.12
C ASP A 111 -12.98 10.85 -3.63
N THR A 112 -13.21 10.99 -2.32
CA THR A 112 -13.44 12.31 -1.70
C THR A 112 -12.18 13.17 -1.72
N GLY A 113 -11.02 12.56 -1.52
CA GLY A 113 -9.74 13.27 -1.39
C GLY A 113 -9.26 13.94 -2.68
N ILE A 114 -9.59 13.37 -3.85
CA ILE A 114 -9.24 13.90 -5.18
C ILE A 114 -10.18 15.00 -5.70
N GLN A 115 -11.33 15.22 -5.05
CA GLN A 115 -12.25 16.29 -5.42
C GLN A 115 -11.62 17.67 -5.20
N GLY A 116 -11.89 18.59 -6.12
CA GLY A 116 -11.38 19.96 -6.08
C GLY A 116 -9.94 20.13 -6.57
N LEU A 117 -9.23 19.04 -6.88
CA LEU A 117 -7.88 19.12 -7.48
C LEU A 117 -7.97 19.64 -8.92
N ALA A 118 -7.06 20.54 -9.28
CA ALA A 118 -6.79 20.91 -10.67
C ALA A 118 -5.70 20.01 -11.26
N ILE A 119 -5.57 20.00 -12.59
CA ILE A 119 -4.48 19.30 -13.27
C ILE A 119 -3.13 19.83 -12.77
N GLY A 120 -2.24 18.93 -12.39
CA GLY A 120 -0.93 19.24 -11.80
C GLY A 120 -0.94 19.38 -10.27
N ASP A 121 -2.11 19.56 -9.64
CA ASP A 121 -2.21 19.61 -8.18
C ASP A 121 -1.81 18.25 -7.59
N SER A 122 -1.03 18.30 -6.51
CA SER A 122 -0.66 17.13 -5.72
C SER A 122 -1.16 17.26 -4.29
N LYS A 123 -1.63 16.17 -3.70
CA LYS A 123 -2.22 16.16 -2.36
C LYS A 123 -1.90 14.86 -1.64
N THR A 124 -1.70 14.94 -0.33
CA THR A 124 -1.67 13.76 0.55
C THR A 124 -3.05 13.54 1.14
N ILE A 125 -3.60 12.34 0.97
CA ILE A 125 -4.92 11.94 1.43
C ILE A 125 -4.72 10.84 2.48
N VAL A 126 -5.19 11.08 3.70
CA VAL A 126 -5.20 10.09 4.77
C VAL A 126 -6.57 9.42 4.80
N VAL A 127 -6.60 8.11 4.64
CA VAL A 127 -7.81 7.30 4.54
C VAL A 127 -7.88 6.36 5.75
N PRO A 128 -8.70 6.67 6.77
CA PRO A 128 -8.91 5.75 7.88
C PRO A 128 -9.62 4.47 7.41
N PRO A 129 -9.56 3.37 8.17
CA PRO A 129 -10.14 2.08 7.76
C PRO A 129 -11.60 2.17 7.33
N ALA A 130 -12.40 2.99 8.01
CA ALA A 130 -13.82 3.21 7.71
C ALA A 130 -14.09 3.83 6.32
N LEU A 131 -13.14 4.61 5.80
CA LEU A 131 -13.19 5.21 4.45
C LEU A 131 -12.28 4.46 3.45
N GLY A 132 -11.63 3.40 3.89
CA GLY A 132 -10.73 2.54 3.13
C GLY A 132 -11.37 1.18 2.83
N TYR A 133 -10.69 0.11 3.25
CA TYR A 133 -11.14 -1.27 3.03
C TYR A 133 -11.93 -1.88 4.20
N GLY A 134 -12.36 -1.07 5.16
CA GLY A 134 -13.13 -1.49 6.33
C GLY A 134 -12.28 -2.04 7.47
N PRO A 135 -12.90 -2.50 8.56
CA PRO A 135 -12.21 -3.07 9.71
C PRO A 135 -11.57 -4.42 9.37
N ALA A 136 -10.50 -4.76 10.10
CA ALA A 136 -9.94 -6.10 10.09
C ALA A 136 -10.84 -7.05 10.88
N ASP A 137 -10.89 -8.31 10.47
CA ASP A 137 -11.53 -9.39 11.21
C ASP A 137 -10.56 -9.90 12.29
N PRO A 138 -10.87 -9.73 13.59
CA PRO A 138 -10.00 -10.18 14.67
C PRO A 138 -9.78 -11.69 14.70
N THR A 139 -10.73 -12.48 14.16
CA THR A 139 -10.61 -13.95 14.14
C THR A 139 -9.54 -14.46 13.16
N LYS A 140 -9.04 -13.56 12.30
CA LYS A 140 -7.97 -13.83 11.33
C LYS A 140 -6.60 -13.36 11.81
N ILE A 141 -6.49 -12.92 13.07
CA ILE A 141 -5.25 -12.43 13.67
C ILE A 141 -4.80 -13.45 14.72
N PHE A 142 -3.61 -14.01 14.52
CA PHE A 142 -3.06 -15.06 15.36
C PHE A 142 -1.73 -14.60 15.95
N VAL A 143 -1.65 -14.56 17.28
CA VAL A 143 -0.40 -14.33 18.00
C VAL A 143 0.26 -15.68 18.26
N LYS A 144 1.54 -15.80 17.91
CA LYS A 144 2.35 -17.02 18.04
C LYS A 144 3.63 -16.72 18.83
N PRO A 145 4.19 -17.70 19.55
CA PRO A 145 5.46 -17.52 20.25
C PRO A 145 6.63 -17.49 19.27
N LEU A 146 7.64 -16.65 19.53
CA LEU A 146 8.89 -16.61 18.76
C LEU A 146 9.70 -17.90 18.94
N VAL A 147 9.54 -18.61 20.06
CA VAL A 147 10.10 -19.95 20.26
C VAL A 147 8.96 -20.96 20.21
N GLU A 148 8.90 -21.74 19.14
CA GLU A 148 7.91 -22.79 18.93
C GLU A 148 8.44 -24.15 19.41
N SER A 149 7.60 -24.88 20.16
CA SER A 149 7.89 -26.24 20.59
C SER A 149 7.26 -27.24 19.62
N VAL A 150 8.10 -28.03 18.96
CA VAL A 150 7.69 -29.07 18.00
C VAL A 150 8.01 -30.44 18.60
N PRO A 151 7.08 -31.42 18.60
CA PRO A 151 7.38 -32.74 19.14
C PRO A 151 8.45 -33.45 18.30
N VAL A 152 9.37 -34.15 18.97
CA VAL A 152 10.34 -35.03 18.29
C VAL A 152 9.58 -36.19 17.65
N ARG A 153 8.67 -36.82 18.38
CA ARG A 153 7.88 -37.97 17.92
C ARG A 153 6.42 -37.58 17.69
N LEU A 154 5.98 -37.66 16.44
CA LEU A 154 4.60 -37.41 16.03
C LEU A 154 3.95 -38.72 15.61
N THR A 155 2.80 -39.06 16.19
CA THR A 155 2.01 -40.24 15.81
C THR A 155 0.82 -39.82 14.96
N MET A 156 0.53 -40.58 13.91
CA MET A 156 -0.60 -40.35 13.00
C MET A 156 -1.04 -41.66 12.35
N ASP A 157 -2.20 -41.68 11.69
CA ASP A 157 -2.62 -42.83 10.88
C ASP A 157 -1.91 -42.87 9.51
N LEU A 158 -2.00 -44.01 8.82
CA LEU A 158 -1.40 -44.17 7.49
C LEU A 158 -1.90 -43.16 6.47
N SER A 159 -3.21 -42.86 6.46
CA SER A 159 -3.81 -41.91 5.52
C SER A 159 -3.25 -40.49 5.68
N THR A 160 -3.11 -40.05 6.92
CA THR A 160 -2.56 -38.74 7.30
C THR A 160 -1.09 -38.66 6.95
N PHE A 161 -0.34 -39.74 7.17
CA PHE A 161 1.06 -39.81 6.76
C PHE A 161 1.22 -39.66 5.25
N VAL A 162 0.50 -40.47 4.46
CA VAL A 162 0.57 -40.42 2.99
C VAL A 162 0.13 -39.04 2.49
N ALA A 163 -0.91 -38.44 3.07
CA ALA A 163 -1.37 -37.11 2.70
C ALA A 163 -0.34 -36.01 3.04
N LYS A 164 0.32 -36.09 4.20
CA LYS A 164 1.29 -35.08 4.64
C LYS A 164 2.63 -35.20 3.90
N TYR A 165 3.19 -36.40 3.84
CA TYR A 165 4.55 -36.65 3.34
C TYR A 165 4.58 -37.04 1.86
N GLN A 166 3.43 -37.31 1.24
CA GLN A 166 3.32 -37.74 -0.16
C GLN A 166 4.21 -38.96 -0.47
N ALA A 167 4.36 -39.84 0.52
CA ALA A 167 5.25 -41.00 0.50
C ALA A 167 4.59 -42.22 1.15
N ALA A 168 5.03 -43.42 0.79
CA ALA A 168 4.59 -44.65 1.44
C ALA A 168 5.16 -44.76 2.86
N ALA A 169 4.33 -45.14 3.82
CA ALA A 169 4.75 -45.37 5.20
C ALA A 169 5.55 -46.68 5.30
N VAL A 170 6.87 -46.59 5.25
CA VAL A 170 7.78 -47.73 5.35
C VAL A 170 8.69 -47.53 6.55
N SER A 171 8.73 -48.49 7.48
CA SER A 171 9.56 -48.37 8.67
C SER A 171 11.05 -48.33 8.30
N GLY A 172 11.80 -47.42 8.90
CA GLY A 172 13.23 -47.20 8.67
C GLY A 172 13.56 -46.28 7.50
N THR A 173 12.57 -45.73 6.78
CA THR A 173 12.83 -44.74 5.73
C THR A 173 12.95 -43.33 6.29
N ASN A 174 13.71 -42.50 5.57
CA ASN A 174 13.82 -41.07 5.83
C ASN A 174 12.82 -40.32 4.96
N VAL A 175 12.12 -39.37 5.57
CA VAL A 175 11.25 -38.40 4.89
C VAL A 175 11.67 -36.99 5.28
N THR A 176 11.33 -36.02 4.45
CA THR A 176 11.54 -34.60 4.76
C THR A 176 10.24 -34.03 5.30
N ASP A 177 10.29 -33.33 6.44
CA ASP A 177 9.10 -32.63 6.93
C ASP A 177 8.71 -31.53 5.94
N PRO A 178 7.47 -31.53 5.41
CA PRO A 178 7.06 -30.60 4.35
C PRO A 178 6.97 -29.14 4.82
N PHE A 179 6.88 -28.89 6.13
CA PHE A 179 6.80 -27.55 6.69
C PHE A 179 8.16 -27.03 7.14
N TRP A 180 8.94 -27.86 7.85
CA TRP A 180 10.23 -27.45 8.42
C TRP A 180 11.42 -27.75 7.50
N GLY A 181 11.31 -28.72 6.60
CA GLY A 181 12.36 -29.10 5.66
C GLY A 181 13.49 -29.95 6.24
N TRP A 182 13.43 -30.33 7.52
CA TRP A 182 14.42 -31.25 8.12
C TRP A 182 14.09 -32.72 7.83
N THR A 183 15.06 -33.58 8.05
CA THR A 183 14.91 -35.03 7.94
C THR A 183 14.18 -35.60 9.15
N ALA A 184 13.29 -36.56 8.91
CA ALA A 184 12.61 -37.36 9.92
C ALA A 184 12.62 -38.84 9.53
N THR A 185 12.61 -39.75 10.52
CA THR A 185 12.56 -41.19 10.30
C THR A 185 11.15 -41.73 10.55
N VAL A 186 10.75 -42.73 9.77
CA VAL A 186 9.42 -43.33 9.85
C VAL A 186 9.48 -44.67 10.56
N SER A 187 8.53 -44.92 11.48
CA SER A 187 8.29 -46.24 12.08
C SER A 187 6.81 -46.58 11.98
N VAL A 188 6.49 -47.81 11.56
CA VAL A 188 5.11 -48.25 11.37
C VAL A 188 4.82 -49.42 12.29
N ALA A 189 3.77 -49.29 13.10
CA ALA A 189 3.29 -50.33 14.00
C ALA A 189 1.77 -50.50 13.83
N GLY A 190 1.38 -51.54 13.09
CA GLY A 190 -0.03 -51.77 12.76
C GLY A 190 -0.59 -50.62 11.90
N SER A 191 -1.60 -49.90 12.42
CA SER A 191 -2.23 -48.76 11.77
C SER A 191 -1.63 -47.40 12.15
N ILE A 192 -0.63 -47.38 13.04
CA ILE A 192 -0.03 -46.16 13.56
C ILE A 192 1.35 -45.95 12.92
N VAL A 193 1.55 -44.75 12.37
CA VAL A 193 2.83 -44.28 11.86
C VAL A 193 3.40 -43.28 12.87
N THR A 194 4.62 -43.56 13.33
CA THR A 194 5.40 -42.64 14.17
C THR A 194 6.49 -42.01 13.31
N VAL A 195 6.47 -40.69 13.23
CA VAL A 195 7.52 -39.89 12.57
C VAL A 195 8.40 -39.29 13.65
N THR A 196 9.70 -39.57 13.59
CA THR A 196 10.70 -39.04 14.52
C THR A 196 11.52 -37.97 13.81
N ASN A 197 11.25 -36.71 14.12
CA ASN A 197 11.97 -35.55 13.61
C ASN A 197 13.41 -35.55 14.14
N SER A 198 14.39 -35.35 13.27
CA SER A 198 15.81 -35.37 13.64
C SER A 198 16.57 -34.16 13.04
N PRO A 199 16.19 -32.92 13.37
CA PRO A 199 16.95 -31.75 12.95
C PRO A 199 18.31 -31.65 13.66
N ILE A 200 19.15 -30.74 13.19
CA ILE A 200 20.46 -30.47 13.80
C ILE A 200 20.38 -29.14 14.59
N PRO A 201 20.79 -29.08 15.86
CA PRO A 201 20.89 -27.81 16.58
C PRO A 201 21.77 -26.80 15.81
N GLY A 202 21.27 -25.58 15.68
CA GLY A 202 21.87 -24.53 14.85
C GLY A 202 21.42 -24.52 13.39
N GLN A 203 20.73 -25.56 12.90
CA GLN A 203 20.17 -25.62 11.55
C GLN A 203 19.16 -24.49 11.33
N LEU A 204 19.30 -23.80 10.19
CA LEU A 204 18.30 -22.85 9.72
C LEU A 204 17.20 -23.57 8.93
N VAL A 205 15.96 -23.25 9.25
CA VAL A 205 14.74 -23.74 8.61
C VAL A 205 13.89 -22.55 8.17
N ARG A 206 13.01 -22.75 7.18
CA ARG A 206 12.17 -21.68 6.62
C ARG A 206 10.67 -21.99 6.73
N PRO A 207 10.06 -21.76 7.90
CA PRO A 207 8.62 -21.92 8.06
C PRO A 207 7.86 -21.05 7.05
N TYR A 208 6.82 -21.63 6.44
CA TYR A 208 6.00 -21.00 5.38
C TYR A 208 6.79 -20.51 4.15
N GLY A 209 8.09 -20.82 4.04
CA GLY A 209 9.00 -20.20 3.08
C GLY A 209 9.23 -18.69 3.31
N GLY A 210 8.81 -18.15 4.45
CA GLY A 210 8.69 -16.70 4.66
C GLY A 210 9.86 -16.02 5.38
N TRP A 211 10.48 -16.69 6.35
CA TRP A 211 11.61 -16.16 7.14
C TRP A 211 12.49 -17.29 7.66
N ASP A 212 13.68 -16.94 8.13
CA ASP A 212 14.59 -17.90 8.74
C ASP A 212 14.21 -18.16 10.21
N ALA A 213 14.23 -19.42 10.61
CA ALA A 213 14.11 -19.86 11.99
C ALA A 213 15.25 -20.82 12.30
N GLN A 214 15.67 -20.90 13.55
CA GLN A 214 16.81 -21.71 13.97
C GLN A 214 16.37 -22.79 14.96
N VAL A 215 16.83 -24.01 14.75
CA VAL A 215 16.67 -25.09 15.73
C VAL A 215 17.61 -24.79 16.90
N VAL A 216 17.05 -24.49 18.06
CA VAL A 216 17.80 -24.07 19.26
C VAL A 216 18.29 -25.27 20.04
N SER A 217 17.39 -26.20 20.34
CA SER A 217 17.68 -27.36 21.18
C SER A 217 16.72 -28.49 20.88
N ILE A 218 17.15 -29.70 21.24
CA ILE A 218 16.38 -30.93 21.15
C ILE A 218 16.50 -31.61 22.51
N ASP A 219 15.37 -31.85 23.15
CA ASP A 219 15.25 -32.64 24.37
C ASP A 219 14.41 -33.88 24.06
N ASP A 220 15.07 -35.01 23.85
CA ASP A 220 14.42 -36.29 23.53
C ASP A 220 13.60 -36.88 24.69
N ALA A 221 13.88 -36.47 25.94
CA ALA A 221 13.27 -37.02 27.14
C ALA A 221 12.01 -36.26 27.58
N ALA A 222 11.82 -35.03 27.08
CA ALA A 222 10.68 -34.19 27.38
C ALA A 222 9.32 -34.89 27.11
N ASN A 223 8.28 -34.44 27.82
CA ASN A 223 6.89 -34.89 27.64
C ASN A 223 6.71 -36.43 27.73
N GLY A 224 7.39 -37.07 28.69
CA GLY A 224 7.27 -38.51 28.89
C GLY A 224 7.86 -39.34 27.74
N GLY A 225 8.90 -38.83 27.07
CA GLY A 225 9.59 -39.50 25.95
C GLY A 225 9.07 -39.15 24.56
N GLN A 226 8.09 -38.25 24.42
CA GLN A 226 7.73 -37.70 23.10
C GLN A 226 8.82 -36.80 22.53
N GLY A 227 9.61 -36.17 23.40
CA GLY A 227 10.66 -35.23 23.06
C GLY A 227 10.14 -33.89 22.53
N VAL A 228 10.95 -32.85 22.67
CA VAL A 228 10.65 -31.49 22.22
C VAL A 228 11.85 -30.92 21.45
N ILE A 229 11.55 -30.35 20.30
CA ILE A 229 12.45 -29.52 19.50
C ILE A 229 12.03 -28.08 19.73
N SER A 230 12.97 -27.24 20.17
CA SER A 230 12.72 -25.81 20.29
C SER A 230 13.23 -25.10 19.04
N VAL A 231 12.35 -24.39 18.34
CA VAL A 231 12.69 -23.63 17.14
C VAL A 231 12.45 -22.15 17.39
N HIS A 232 13.47 -21.32 17.20
CA HIS A 232 13.37 -19.88 17.36
C HIS A 232 13.21 -19.19 16.00
N HIS A 233 12.08 -18.54 15.79
CA HIS A 233 11.82 -17.71 14.63
C HIS A 233 12.68 -16.43 14.68
N LEU A 234 13.56 -16.22 13.70
CA LEU A 234 14.47 -15.07 13.65
C LEU A 234 13.77 -13.82 13.08
N LEU A 235 12.54 -13.57 13.55
CA LEU A 235 11.75 -12.40 13.19
C LEU A 235 12.22 -11.19 14.00
N THR A 236 12.24 -10.03 13.35
CA THR A 236 12.56 -8.75 14.00
C THR A 236 11.47 -7.73 13.70
N PRO A 237 11.31 -6.66 14.51
CA PRO A 237 10.37 -5.59 14.22
C PRO A 237 10.57 -4.95 12.84
N ALA A 238 11.79 -4.94 12.31
CA ALA A 238 12.10 -4.44 10.98
C ALA A 238 11.47 -5.28 9.84
N MET A 239 11.10 -6.53 10.11
CA MET A 239 10.46 -7.44 9.15
C MET A 239 8.93 -7.31 9.12
N VAL A 240 8.34 -6.55 10.04
CA VAL A 240 6.89 -6.29 10.05
C VAL A 240 6.46 -5.71 8.71
N ASP A 241 5.38 -6.27 8.17
CA ASP A 241 4.83 -5.99 6.84
C ASP A 241 5.77 -6.27 5.65
N ARG A 242 6.92 -6.92 5.88
CA ARG A 242 7.88 -7.29 4.83
C ARG A 242 8.00 -8.80 4.61
N VAL A 243 7.48 -9.59 5.54
CA VAL A 243 7.46 -11.05 5.45
C VAL A 243 6.05 -11.60 5.65
N GLY A 244 5.78 -12.73 5.01
CA GLY A 244 4.48 -13.36 4.99
C GLY A 244 4.48 -14.55 4.05
N GLN A 245 3.29 -14.98 3.64
CA GLN A 245 3.13 -16.04 2.64
C GLN A 245 2.26 -15.54 1.50
N LYS A 246 2.65 -15.88 0.27
CA LYS A 246 1.81 -15.79 -0.92
C LYS A 246 1.46 -17.20 -1.39
N ASP A 247 0.27 -17.35 -1.96
CA ASP A 247 -0.11 -18.59 -2.65
C ASP A 247 0.64 -18.69 -4.00
N ALA A 248 0.43 -19.80 -4.72
CA ALA A 248 1.04 -20.01 -6.04
C ALA A 248 0.61 -18.97 -7.09
N GLY A 249 -0.53 -18.29 -6.88
CA GLY A 249 -1.02 -17.20 -7.72
C GLY A 249 -0.47 -15.82 -7.35
N GLY A 250 0.35 -15.72 -6.31
CA GLY A 250 0.90 -14.45 -5.81
C GLY A 250 -0.04 -13.69 -4.87
N THR A 251 -1.19 -14.26 -4.50
CA THR A 251 -2.13 -13.66 -3.54
C THR A 251 -1.56 -13.79 -2.14
N VAL A 252 -1.58 -12.70 -1.37
CA VAL A 252 -1.14 -12.72 0.03
C VAL A 252 -2.09 -13.56 0.87
N VAL A 253 -1.57 -14.61 1.50
CA VAL A 253 -2.29 -15.48 2.43
C VAL A 253 -2.27 -14.88 3.84
N PHE A 254 -1.10 -14.45 4.30
CA PHE A 254 -0.93 -13.72 5.55
C PHE A 254 0.33 -12.85 5.52
N VAL A 255 0.39 -11.90 6.44
CA VAL A 255 1.56 -11.04 6.69
C VAL A 255 1.90 -11.04 8.17
N VAL A 256 3.19 -10.96 8.50
CA VAL A 256 3.64 -10.70 9.88
C VAL A 256 3.41 -9.22 10.18
N THR A 257 2.50 -8.91 11.09
CA THR A 257 2.06 -7.54 11.38
C THR A 257 2.56 -6.98 12.71
N ALA A 258 3.12 -7.84 13.57
CA ALA A 258 3.81 -7.43 14.78
C ALA A 258 4.87 -8.46 15.16
N VAL A 259 5.96 -7.98 15.74
CA VAL A 259 6.99 -8.79 16.39
C VAL A 259 7.33 -8.09 17.69
N ASP A 260 7.13 -8.78 18.81
CA ASP A 260 7.44 -8.30 20.15
C ASP A 260 8.54 -9.20 20.76
N PRO A 261 9.82 -8.78 20.67
CA PRO A 261 10.93 -9.52 21.24
C PRO A 261 10.88 -9.60 22.78
N VAL A 262 10.20 -8.67 23.45
CA VAL A 262 10.10 -8.61 24.92
C VAL A 262 9.06 -9.62 25.40
N ALA A 263 7.89 -9.65 24.76
CA ALA A 263 6.88 -10.66 25.03
C ALA A 263 7.24 -12.04 24.44
N GLY A 264 8.22 -12.11 23.54
CA GLY A 264 8.62 -13.34 22.87
C GLY A 264 7.55 -13.82 21.88
N THR A 265 6.85 -12.91 21.20
CA THR A 265 5.73 -13.26 20.29
C THR A 265 5.80 -12.53 18.95
N TYR A 266 5.08 -13.07 17.96
CA TYR A 266 4.84 -12.43 16.67
C TYR A 266 3.39 -12.64 16.25
N THR A 267 2.87 -11.77 15.38
CA THR A 267 1.47 -11.78 14.95
C THR A 267 1.35 -12.06 13.46
N LEU A 268 0.63 -13.12 13.10
CA LEU A 268 0.20 -13.42 11.74
C LEU A 268 -1.19 -12.85 11.51
N ASN A 269 -1.35 -12.06 10.44
CA ASN A 269 -2.63 -11.52 10.04
C ASN A 269 -3.03 -12.06 8.67
N TYR A 270 -4.14 -12.82 8.64
CA TYR A 270 -4.74 -13.43 7.45
C TYR A 270 -5.83 -12.55 6.81
N ASN A 271 -6.03 -11.33 7.29
CA ASN A 271 -6.82 -10.34 6.57
C ASN A 271 -6.10 -9.90 5.30
N THR A 272 -6.86 -9.36 4.33
CA THR A 272 -6.25 -8.52 3.30
C THR A 272 -5.45 -7.42 4.00
N PRO A 273 -4.15 -7.24 3.68
CA PRO A 273 -3.30 -6.41 4.52
C PRO A 273 -3.68 -4.93 4.62
N THR A 274 -4.56 -4.43 3.74
CA THR A 274 -5.11 -3.06 3.78
C THR A 274 -6.31 -2.91 4.72
N LYS A 275 -6.92 -4.00 5.19
CA LYS A 275 -8.07 -3.98 6.11
C LYS A 275 -7.65 -3.61 7.52
N GLY A 276 -8.46 -2.79 8.17
CA GLY A 276 -8.25 -2.33 9.54
C GLY A 276 -7.11 -1.32 9.71
N ARG A 277 -6.54 -0.82 8.61
CA ARG A 277 -5.38 0.07 8.62
C ARG A 277 -5.68 1.43 8.04
N THR A 278 -4.90 2.41 8.47
CA THR A 278 -4.96 3.75 7.87
C THR A 278 -4.01 3.78 6.67
N LEU A 279 -4.54 4.20 5.52
CA LEU A 279 -3.79 4.31 4.28
C LEU A 279 -3.47 5.78 4.00
N VAL A 280 -2.32 6.03 3.41
CA VAL A 280 -1.91 7.35 2.95
C VAL A 280 -1.69 7.28 1.46
N PHE A 281 -2.35 8.15 0.72
CA PHE A 281 -2.19 8.28 -0.71
C PHE A 281 -1.59 9.64 -1.04
N GLN A 282 -0.41 9.63 -1.65
CA GLN A 282 0.11 10.81 -2.35
C GLN A 282 -0.41 10.76 -3.78
N VAL A 283 -1.23 11.73 -4.16
CA VAL A 283 -1.88 11.76 -5.48
C VAL A 283 -1.47 12.99 -6.26
N THR A 284 -1.37 12.86 -7.58
CA THR A 284 -1.15 13.96 -8.53
C THR A 284 -2.17 13.85 -9.65
N MET A 285 -2.93 14.93 -9.88
CA MET A 285 -3.94 14.97 -10.93
C MET A 285 -3.28 15.13 -12.31
N ARG A 286 -3.54 14.20 -13.23
CA ARG A 286 -2.93 14.18 -14.57
C ARG A 286 -3.87 14.69 -15.66
N SER A 287 -5.15 14.34 -15.59
CA SER A 287 -6.15 14.84 -16.52
C SER A 287 -7.54 14.84 -15.89
N ILE A 288 -8.41 15.72 -16.40
CA ILE A 288 -9.82 15.81 -16.00
C ILE A 288 -10.64 15.93 -17.29
N THR A 289 -11.64 15.08 -17.45
CA THR A 289 -12.57 15.08 -18.58
C THR A 289 -13.99 15.08 -18.04
N ARG A 290 -14.75 16.10 -18.41
CA ARG A 290 -16.17 16.23 -18.06
C ARG A 290 -17.01 15.90 -19.29
N THR A 291 -17.78 14.82 -19.20
CA THR A 291 -18.77 14.50 -20.22
C THR A 291 -19.97 15.40 -19.99
N THR A 292 -20.14 16.40 -20.86
CA THR A 292 -21.31 17.29 -20.89
C THR A 292 -22.54 16.58 -21.41
#